data_AF-A0A914U0J7-F1
#
_entry.id   AF-A0A914U0J7-F1
#
_cell.length_a   1.000
_cell.length_b   1.000
_cell.length_c   1.000
_cell.angle_alpha   90.00
_cell.angle_beta   90.00
_cell.angle_gamma   90.00
#
_symmetry.space_group_name_H-M   'P 1'
#
loop_
_entity.id
_entity.type
_entity.pdbx_description
1 polymer ?
#
loop_
_entity_poly.entity_id
_entity_poly.type
_entity_poly.pdbx_seq_one_letter_code
_entity_poly.pdbx_strand_id
1 'polypeptide(L)'
;LLIGGFDYDGTPRLFKTEPSGAYYEYLASSTGRGEKPIREYLEEHYTDDNIKDEDSVLKLVIRSLSQVVQSGAQNIEISVMKIGKTRKLGLEEVEALLKVVEDERVAAEAEEAAKKKPMQQ
;
A
#
# COMPACT_ATOMS: atom_id res chain seq x y z
N LEU A 1 -5.42 -3.42 16.81
CA LEU A 1 -6.55 -3.29 15.85
C LEU A 1 -6.32 -2.04 15.01
N LEU A 2 -6.73 -2.02 13.75
CA LEU A 2 -6.79 -0.78 12.95
C LEU A 2 -8.24 -0.29 12.89
N ILE A 3 -8.43 1.01 13.10
CA ILE A 3 -9.72 1.68 13.08
C ILE A 3 -9.59 2.87 12.13
N GLY A 4 -10.26 2.79 10.97
CA GLY A 4 -10.31 3.87 9.98
C GLY A 4 -11.70 4.47 9.89
N GLY A 5 -11.79 5.78 9.69
CA GLY A 5 -13.06 6.48 9.56
C GLY A 5 -12.89 7.95 9.18
N PHE A 6 -13.98 8.71 9.28
CA PHE A 6 -14.00 10.15 9.03
C PHE A 6 -14.58 10.88 10.24
N ASP A 7 -13.97 12.00 10.62
CA ASP A 7 -14.54 12.94 11.60
C ASP A 7 -15.80 13.63 11.02
N TYR A 8 -16.53 14.37 11.86
CA TYR A 8 -17.74 15.10 11.44
C TYR A 8 -17.49 16.13 10.33
N ASP A 9 -16.27 16.66 10.23
CA ASP A 9 -15.84 17.58 9.18
C ASP A 9 -15.37 16.87 7.89
N GLY A 10 -15.40 15.54 7.88
CA GLY A 10 -14.94 14.73 6.75
C GLY A 10 -13.45 14.44 6.74
N THR A 11 -12.69 14.79 7.78
CA THR A 11 -11.25 14.48 7.87
C THR A 11 -11.06 12.96 8.05
N PRO A 12 -10.32 12.27 7.16
CA PRO A 12 -10.01 10.85 7.34
C PRO A 12 -9.04 10.65 8.52
N ARG A 13 -9.32 9.65 9.34
CA ARG A 13 -8.51 9.27 10.50
C ARG A 13 -8.21 7.78 10.48
N LEU A 14 -7.00 7.41 10.88
CA LEU A 14 -6.59 6.03 11.08
C LEU A 14 -5.92 5.88 12.44
N PHE A 15 -6.48 5.03 13.29
CA PHE A 15 -5.94 4.71 14.60
C PHE A 15 -5.51 3.26 14.67
N LYS A 16 -4.39 3.02 15.36
CA LYS A 16 -3.97 1.67 15.75
C LYS A 16 -4.02 1.55 17.27
N THR A 17 -4.60 0.44 17.73
CA THR A 17 -4.63 0.08 19.15
C THR A 17 -3.67 -1.05 19.47
N GLU A 18 -3.04 -0.95 20.64
CA GLU A 18 -2.18 -1.95 21.25
C GLU A 18 -2.93 -2.77 22.32
N PRO A 19 -2.53 -4.02 22.61
CA PRO A 19 -3.18 -4.86 23.63
C PRO A 19 -3.22 -4.23 25.03
N SER A 20 -2.31 -3.31 25.35
CA SER A 20 -2.29 -2.56 26.60
C SER A 20 -3.41 -1.51 26.74
N GLY A 21 -4.14 -1.22 25.67
CA GLY A 21 -5.13 -0.16 25.59
C GLY A 21 -4.59 1.18 25.09
N ALA A 22 -3.27 1.30 24.86
CA ALA A 22 -2.71 2.46 24.18
C ALA A 22 -3.18 2.52 22.72
N TYR A 23 -3.39 3.72 22.20
CA TYR A 23 -3.69 3.93 20.79
C TYR A 23 -2.98 5.16 20.26
N TYR A 24 -2.67 5.15 18.96
CA TYR A 24 -2.03 6.25 18.27
C TYR A 24 -2.67 6.45 16.90
N GLU A 25 -2.65 7.70 16.44
CA GLU A 25 -3.07 8.07 15.09
C GLU A 25 -1.91 7.87 14.09
N TYR A 26 -2.23 7.42 12.89
CA TYR A 26 -1.26 7.17 11.82
C TYR A 26 -1.79 7.70 10.48
N LEU A 27 -0.87 8.09 9.59
CA LEU A 27 -1.18 8.36 8.20
C LEU A 27 -1.32 7.07 7.39
N ALA A 28 -0.43 6.10 7.66
CA ALA A 28 -0.51 4.73 7.16
C ALA A 28 0.01 3.78 8.23
N SER A 29 -0.59 2.59 8.34
CA SER A 29 -0.21 1.60 9.33
C SER A 29 -0.52 0.20 8.85
N SER A 30 0.18 -0.77 9.43
CA SER A 30 -0.06 -2.20 9.21
C SER A 30 -0.15 -2.92 10.56
N THR A 31 -0.75 -4.11 10.54
CA THR A 31 -0.85 -4.97 11.72
C THR A 31 -0.86 -6.43 11.30
N GLY A 32 -0.33 -7.31 12.15
CA GLY A 32 -0.31 -8.76 11.92
C GLY A 32 1.02 -9.27 11.38
N ARG A 33 0.97 -10.40 10.66
CA ARG A 33 2.18 -11.07 10.15
C ARG A 33 2.85 -10.20 9.08
N GLY A 34 4.14 -9.93 9.25
CA GLY A 34 4.90 -9.11 8.30
C GLY A 34 4.72 -7.59 8.49
N GLU A 35 4.20 -7.16 9.65
CA GLU A 35 4.01 -5.73 9.94
C GLU A 35 5.29 -4.90 9.74
N LYS A 36 6.42 -5.36 10.31
CA LYS A 36 7.68 -4.61 10.30
C LYS A 36 8.14 -4.22 8.88
N PRO A 37 8.35 -5.15 7.92
CA PRO A 37 8.77 -4.79 6.57
C PRO A 37 7.72 -3.96 5.81
N ILE A 38 6.42 -4.18 6.04
CA ILE A 38 5.38 -3.32 5.45
C ILE A 38 5.52 -1.88 5.97
N ARG A 39 5.75 -1.72 7.28
CA ARG A 39 5.89 -0.39 7.89
C ARG A 39 7.14 0.32 7.39
N GLU A 40 8.27 -0.37 7.32
CA GLU A 40 9.52 0.17 6.75
C GLU A 40 9.29 0.63 5.29
N TYR A 41 8.58 -0.16 4.48
CA TYR A 41 8.21 0.22 3.12
C TYR A 41 7.32 1.48 3.07
N LEU A 42 6.32 1.56 3.95
CA LEU A 42 5.44 2.73 4.03
C LEU A 42 6.19 3.98 4.50
N GLU A 43 7.13 3.86 5.45
CA GLU A 43 7.96 4.96 5.93
C GLU A 43 8.83 5.56 4.80
N GLU A 44 9.31 4.74 3.88
CA GLU A 44 10.13 5.19 2.73
C GLU A 44 9.30 5.72 1.55
N HIS A 45 8.09 5.18 1.35
CA HIS A 45 7.31 5.42 0.12
C HIS A 45 6.00 6.19 0.31
N TYR A 46 5.61 6.55 1.53
CA TYR A 46 4.48 7.45 1.75
C TYR A 46 4.86 8.89 1.37
N THR A 47 4.66 9.23 0.09
CA THR A 47 4.99 10.54 -0.50
C THR A 47 3.76 11.14 -1.18
N ASP A 48 3.75 12.46 -1.38
CA ASP A 48 2.66 13.18 -2.05
C ASP A 48 2.29 12.55 -3.40
N ASP A 49 3.28 12.11 -4.18
CA ASP A 49 3.07 11.44 -5.47
C ASP A 49 2.38 10.09 -5.34
N ASN A 50 2.68 9.33 -4.28
CA ASN A 50 2.08 8.02 -4.01
C ASN A 50 0.71 8.13 -3.32
N ILE A 51 0.31 9.31 -2.84
CA ILE A 51 -1.00 9.54 -2.19
C ILE A 51 -1.92 10.52 -2.92
N LYS A 52 -1.51 11.05 -4.07
CA LYS A 52 -2.24 12.08 -4.82
C LYS A 52 -3.63 11.65 -5.29
N ASP A 53 -3.85 10.36 -5.54
CA ASP A 53 -5.10 9.81 -6.04
C ASP A 53 -5.28 8.34 -5.63
N GLU A 54 -6.48 7.82 -5.90
CA GLU A 54 -6.85 6.45 -5.52
C GLU A 54 -5.97 5.38 -6.21
N ASP A 55 -5.60 5.57 -7.47
CA ASP A 55 -4.76 4.62 -8.21
C ASP A 55 -3.35 4.53 -7.60
N SER A 56 -2.77 5.69 -7.28
CA SER A 56 -1.45 5.79 -6.67
C SER A 56 -1.42 5.16 -5.27
N VAL A 57 -2.46 5.40 -4.46
CA VAL A 57 -2.60 4.79 -3.13
C VAL A 57 -2.78 3.26 -3.24
N LEU A 58 -3.60 2.79 -4.19
CA LEU A 58 -3.80 1.36 -4.41
C LEU A 58 -2.50 0.66 -4.82
N LYS A 59 -1.69 1.29 -5.68
CA LYS A 59 -0.35 0.79 -6.04
C LYS A 59 0.59 0.76 -4.83
N LEU A 60 0.60 1.80 -4.00
CA LEU A 60 1.38 1.84 -2.76
C LEU A 60 1.01 0.69 -1.82
N VAL A 61 -0.29 0.44 -1.61
CA VAL A 61 -0.80 -0.66 -0.78
C VAL A 61 -0.35 -2.00 -1.34
N ILE A 62 -0.55 -2.27 -2.64
CA ILE A 62 -0.14 -3.52 -3.27
C ILE A 62 1.38 -3.74 -3.14
N ARG A 63 2.20 -2.73 -3.48
CA ARG A 63 3.66 -2.82 -3.35
C ARG A 63 4.13 -3.11 -1.93
N SER A 64 3.46 -2.51 -0.94
CA SER A 64 3.75 -2.77 0.48
C SER A 64 3.40 -4.20 0.89
N LEU A 65 2.27 -4.74 0.42
CA LEU A 65 1.84 -6.11 0.72
C LEU A 65 2.73 -7.15 0.03
N SER A 66 3.20 -6.87 -1.19
CA SER A 66 4.11 -7.73 -1.94
C SER A 66 5.47 -7.92 -1.24
N GLN A 67 5.81 -7.13 -0.21
CA GLN A 67 6.99 -7.36 0.62
C GLN A 67 6.90 -8.66 1.44
N VAL A 68 5.69 -9.15 1.72
CA VAL A 68 5.46 -10.28 2.65
C VAL A 68 4.44 -11.30 2.18
N VAL A 69 3.58 -10.95 1.23
CA VAL A 69 2.55 -11.84 0.69
C VAL A 69 3.07 -12.51 -0.57
N GLN A 70 2.93 -13.85 -0.64
CA GLN A 70 3.16 -14.58 -1.89
C GLN A 70 2.09 -14.20 -2.91
N SER A 71 2.52 -13.96 -4.15
CA SER A 71 1.69 -13.50 -5.26
C SER A 71 0.38 -14.28 -5.40
N GLY A 72 -0.74 -13.56 -5.56
CA GLY A 72 -2.06 -14.13 -5.82
C GLY A 72 -3.18 -13.23 -5.31
N ALA A 73 -4.06 -12.80 -6.22
CA ALA A 73 -5.16 -11.89 -5.89
C ALA A 73 -6.15 -12.49 -4.89
N GLN A 74 -6.32 -13.82 -4.86
CA GLN A 74 -7.21 -14.48 -3.90
C GLN A 74 -6.78 -14.32 -2.43
N ASN A 75 -5.54 -13.92 -2.18
CA ASN A 75 -5.00 -13.74 -0.83
C ASN A 75 -5.11 -12.28 -0.34
N ILE A 76 -5.65 -11.38 -1.17
CA ILE A 76 -5.68 -9.94 -0.91
C ILE A 76 -7.12 -9.44 -1.03
N GLU A 77 -7.65 -8.86 0.05
CA GLU A 77 -8.89 -8.09 0.02
C GLU A 77 -8.56 -6.61 0.23
N ILE A 78 -9.08 -5.74 -0.64
CA ILE A 78 -8.91 -4.29 -0.53
C ILE A 78 -10.28 -3.63 -0.49
N SER A 79 -10.45 -2.70 0.45
CA SER A 79 -11.62 -1.82 0.54
C SER A 79 -11.17 -0.37 0.50
N VAL A 80 -11.88 0.44 -0.27
CA VAL A 80 -11.69 1.89 -0.34
C VAL A 80 -12.87 2.57 0.34
N MET A 81 -12.56 3.40 1.34
CA MET A 81 -13.53 4.19 2.08
C MET A 81 -13.42 5.66 1.67
N LYS A 82 -14.55 6.27 1.33
CA LYS A 82 -14.75 7.70 1.09
C LYS A 82 -15.93 8.17 1.95
N ILE A 83 -16.09 9.48 2.14
CA ILE A 83 -17.20 10.02 2.92
C ILE A 83 -18.53 9.51 2.35
N GLY A 84 -19.30 8.80 3.18
CA GLY A 84 -20.60 8.23 2.82
C GLY A 84 -20.58 7.06 1.83
N LYS A 85 -19.39 6.56 1.42
CA LYS A 85 -19.27 5.48 0.44
C LYS A 85 -18.09 4.57 0.73
N THR A 86 -18.37 3.27 0.85
CA THR A 86 -17.34 2.23 0.92
C THR A 86 -17.50 1.29 -0.26
N ARG A 87 -16.40 0.91 -0.90
CA ARG A 87 -16.40 -0.13 -1.94
C ARG A 87 -15.32 -1.17 -1.64
N LYS A 88 -15.65 -2.44 -1.88
CA LYS A 88 -14.64 -3.50 -1.97
C LYS A 88 -14.19 -3.60 -3.42
N LEU A 89 -12.90 -3.83 -3.64
CA LEU A 89 -12.39 -4.13 -4.97
C LEU A 89 -12.79 -5.54 -5.37
N GLY A 90 -13.12 -5.72 -6.66
CA GLY A 90 -13.35 -7.04 -7.22
C GLY A 90 -12.04 -7.82 -7.42
N LEU A 91 -12.11 -9.15 -7.52
CA LEU A 91 -10.92 -9.98 -7.75
C LEU A 91 -10.16 -9.55 -9.02
N GLU A 92 -10.88 -9.31 -10.11
CA GLU A 92 -10.31 -8.84 -11.38
C GLU A 92 -9.60 -7.48 -11.24
N GLU A 93 -10.12 -6.57 -10.41
CA GLU A 93 -9.48 -5.27 -10.14
C GLU A 93 -8.15 -5.46 -9.39
N VAL A 94 -8.13 -6.36 -8.40
CA VAL A 94 -6.91 -6.69 -7.64
C VAL A 94 -5.88 -7.39 -8.53
N GLU A 95 -6.30 -8.30 -9.40
CA GLU A 95 -5.44 -8.96 -10.39
C GLU A 95 -4.81 -7.94 -11.35
N ALA A 96 -5.61 -7.00 -11.86
CA ALA A 96 -5.11 -5.95 -12.74
C ALA A 96 -4.06 -5.07 -12.04
N LEU A 97 -4.31 -4.67 -10.78
CA LEU A 97 -3.37 -3.87 -10.00
C LEU A 97 -2.06 -4.63 -9.72
N LEU A 98 -2.15 -5.91 -9.35
CA LEU A 98 -0.97 -6.76 -9.14
C LEU A 98 -0.11 -6.84 -10.40
N LYS A 99 -0.74 -7.02 -11.56
CA LYS A 99 -0.04 -7.08 -12.84
C LYS A 99 0.66 -5.76 -13.15
N VAL A 100 -0.03 -4.63 -12.99
CA VAL A 100 0.56 -3.30 -13.24
C VAL A 100 1.78 -3.06 -12.34
N VAL A 101 1.67 -3.37 -11.05
CA VAL A 101 2.78 -3.19 -10.11
C VAL A 101 3.97 -4.09 -10.46
N GLU A 102 3.72 -5.33 -10.89
CA GLU A 102 4.77 -6.25 -11.29
C GLU A 102 5.46 -5.80 -12.59
N ASP A 103 4.69 -5.37 -13.59
CA ASP A 103 5.21 -4.84 -14.85
C ASP A 103 6.08 -3.59 -14.61
N GLU A 104 5.62 -2.68 -13.74
CA GLU A 104 6.39 -1.47 -13.33
C GLU A 104 7.68 -1.83 -12.58
N ARG A 105 7.65 -2.85 -11.70
CA ARG A 105 8.84 -3.33 -10.97
C ARG A 105 9.88 -3.89 -11.94
N VAL A 106 9.46 -4.75 -12.87
CA VAL A 106 10.34 -5.34 -13.89
C VAL A 106 10.94 -4.26 -14.79
N ALA A 107 10.15 -3.26 -15.19
CA ALA A 107 10.63 -2.14 -15.98
C ALA A 107 11.69 -1.30 -15.23
N ALA A 108 11.44 -0.98 -13.95
CA ALA A 108 12.39 -0.25 -13.11
C ALA A 108 13.71 -1.01 -12.94
N GLU A 109 13.65 -2.33 -12.71
CA GLU A 109 14.84 -3.18 -12.60
C GLU A 109 15.64 -3.24 -13.91
N ALA A 110 14.95 -3.31 -15.06
CA ALA A 110 15.59 -3.30 -16.37
C ALA A 110 16.29 -1.95 -16.65
N GLU A 111 15.67 -0.83 -16.28
CA GLU A 111 16.28 0.49 -16.39
C GLU A 111 17.50 0.66 -15.48
N GLU A 112 17.43 0.20 -14.23
CA GLU A 112 18.58 0.23 -13.32
C GLU A 112 19.73 -0.65 -13.84
N ALA A 113 19.43 -1.82 -14.39
CA ALA A 113 20.42 -2.70 -14.99
C ALA A 113 21.07 -2.07 -16.23
N ALA A 114 20.31 -1.30 -17.02
CA ALA A 114 20.84 -0.55 -18.16
C ALA A 114 21.73 0.64 -17.71
N LYS A 115 21.33 1.36 -16.66
CA LYS A 115 22.09 2.49 -16.09
C LYS A 115 23.40 2.04 -15.42
N LYS A 116 23.51 0.80 -14.96
CA LYS A 116 24.74 0.21 -14.38
C LYS A 116 25.74 -0.33 -15.43
N LYS A 117 25.39 -0.39 -16.71
CA LYS A 117 26.27 -0.88 -17.81
C LYS A 117 27.23 0.12 -18.49
N PRO A 118 27.24 1.45 -18.28
CA PRO A 118 28.18 2.33 -18.96
C PRO A 118 29.40 2.66 -18.08
N MET A 119 30.30 1.69 -17.85
CA MET A 119 31.67 1.99 -17.39
C MET A 119 32.63 0.82 -17.66
N GLN A 120 32.71 0.38 -18.91
CA GLN A 120 33.85 -0.40 -19.43
C GLN A 120 34.13 0.03 -20.87
N GLN A 121 34.88 1.11 -21.03
CA GLN A 121 35.82 1.35 -22.15
C GLN A 121 37.04 2.09 -21.60
#